data_AF-A0A068UDA1-F1
#
_entry.id   AF-A0A068UDA1-F1
#
_cell.length_a   1.000
_cell.length_b   1.000
_cell.length_c   1.000
_cell.angle_alpha   90.00
_cell.angle_beta   90.00
_cell.angle_gamma   90.00
#
_symmetry.space_group_name_H-M   'P 1'
#
loop_
_entity.id
_entity.type
_entity.pdbx_description
1 polymer ?
#
loop_
_entity_poly.entity_id
_entity_poly.type
_entity_poly.pdbx_seq_one_letter_code
_entity_poly.pdbx_strand_id
1 'polypeptide(L)'
;MNPSLAESIGVNTNNLLISQPNSTENLFSMIDTLTRNKSITVVVVDSVSSSEIRKKYTRTFLDGKSDQVTCGGNALPFYAAVRMKLFKKALLKSRDKLLVLGSV
;
A
#
# COMPACT_ATOMS: atom_id res chain seq x y z
N MET A 1 11.50 5.31 3.95
CA MET A 1 11.93 3.93 3.68
C MET A 1 13.27 3.69 4.36
N ASN A 2 13.50 2.50 4.93
CA ASN A 2 14.80 2.13 5.51
C ASN A 2 15.58 1.29 4.46
N PRO A 3 16.69 1.80 3.89
CA PRO A 3 17.44 1.08 2.85
C PRO A 3 17.97 -0.27 3.32
N SER A 4 18.47 -0.36 4.55
CA SER A 4 19.02 -1.59 5.12
C SER A 4 17.97 -2.70 5.22
N LEU A 5 16.74 -2.34 5.60
CA LEU A 5 15.63 -3.31 5.62
C LEU A 5 15.28 -3.77 4.19
N ALA A 6 15.26 -2.86 3.23
CA ALA A 6 14.97 -3.17 1.83
C ALA A 6 16.01 -4.15 1.24
N GLU A 7 17.29 -3.93 1.51
CA GLU A 7 18.36 -4.83 1.09
C GLU A 7 18.21 -6.22 1.73
N SER A 8 17.85 -6.28 3.02
CA SER A 8 17.64 -7.56 3.71
C SER A 8 16.50 -8.41 3.14
N ILE A 9 15.52 -7.79 2.48
CA ILE A 9 14.42 -8.47 1.79
C ILE A 9 14.70 -8.66 0.28
N GLY A 10 15.94 -8.40 -0.16
CA GLY A 10 16.40 -8.63 -1.52
C GLY A 10 16.12 -7.50 -2.53
N VAL A 11 15.78 -6.30 -2.06
CA VAL A 11 15.57 -5.14 -2.95
C VAL A 11 16.91 -4.51 -3.33
N ASN A 12 17.13 -4.27 -4.62
CA ASN A 12 18.28 -3.52 -5.11
C ASN A 12 18.07 -2.01 -4.90
N THR A 13 18.63 -1.47 -3.83
CA THR A 13 18.52 -0.06 -3.44
C THR A 13 19.21 0.90 -4.40
N ASN A 14 20.29 0.48 -5.09
CA ASN A 14 21.01 1.33 -6.04
C ASN A 14 20.19 1.68 -7.28
N ASN A 15 19.24 0.81 -7.66
CA ASN A 15 18.35 1.00 -8.81
C ASN A 15 16.90 1.31 -8.38
N LEU A 16 16.70 1.71 -7.13
CA LEU A 16 15.38 2.04 -6.59
C LEU A 16 15.19 3.55 -6.54
N LEU A 17 14.23 4.05 -7.32
CA LEU A 17 13.85 5.46 -7.27
C LEU A 17 12.84 5.68 -6.13
N ILE A 18 13.19 6.54 -5.17
CA ILE A 18 12.36 6.87 -4.02
C ILE A 18 11.99 8.35 -4.09
N SER A 19 10.69 8.65 -4.06
CA SER A 19 10.18 10.02 -4.01
C SER A 19 9.25 10.21 -2.81
N GLN A 20 9.39 11.32 -2.09
CA GLN A 20 8.44 11.76 -1.07
C GLN A 20 7.66 12.97 -1.59
N PRO A 21 6.54 12.76 -2.30
CA PRO A 21 5.75 13.86 -2.83
C PRO A 21 4.97 14.56 -1.71
N ASN A 22 4.90 15.88 -1.80
CA ASN A 22 4.18 16.72 -0.83
C ASN A 22 2.66 16.79 -1.08
N SER A 23 2.18 16.35 -2.25
CA SER A 23 0.77 16.35 -2.63
C SER A 23 0.44 15.22 -3.63
N THR A 24 -0.85 14.91 -3.77
CA THR A 24 -1.36 13.91 -4.73
C THR A 24 -1.12 14.33 -6.18
N GLU A 25 -1.31 15.60 -6.50
CA GLU A 25 -1.09 16.14 -7.84
C GLU A 25 0.38 16.01 -8.26
N ASN A 26 1.30 16.28 -7.33
CA ASN A 26 2.72 16.11 -7.58
C ASN A 26 3.07 14.63 -7.83
N LEU A 27 2.51 13.73 -7.03
CA LEU A 27 2.67 12.28 -7.23
C LEU A 27 2.17 11.85 -8.62
N PHE A 28 0.96 12.25 -9.02
CA PHE A 28 0.41 11.86 -10.33
C PHE A 28 1.18 12.47 -11.50
N SER A 29 1.65 13.72 -11.38
CA SER A 29 2.50 14.36 -12.40
C SER A 29 3.83 13.62 -12.58
N MET A 30 4.47 13.20 -11.48
CA MET A 30 5.68 12.38 -11.52
C MET A 30 5.42 11.02 -12.18
N ILE A 31 4.37 10.31 -11.74
CA ILE A 31 4.01 9.00 -12.30
C ILE A 31 3.74 9.11 -13.81
N ASP A 32 2.98 10.11 -14.24
CA ASP A 32 2.63 10.33 -15.63
C ASP A 32 3.88 10.61 -16.49
N THR A 33 4.80 11.43 -15.98
CA THR A 33 6.09 11.69 -16.63
C THR A 33 6.96 10.44 -16.75
N LEU A 34 7.08 9.67 -15.66
CA LEU A 34 7.91 8.46 -15.63
C LEU A 34 7.33 7.34 -16.49
N THR A 35 6.01 7.22 -16.54
CA THR A 35 5.30 6.22 -17.36
C THR A 35 5.38 6.57 -18.85
N ARG A 36 5.24 7.85 -19.21
CA ARG A 36 5.40 8.32 -20.61
C ARG A 36 6.80 8.05 -21.16
N ASN A 37 7.82 8.25 -20.34
CA ASN A 37 9.21 8.01 -20.73
C ASN A 37 9.57 6.52 -20.79
N LYS A 38 8.64 5.62 -20.43
CA LYS A 38 8.82 4.16 -20.36
C LYS A 38 10.08 3.75 -19.58
N SER A 39 10.53 4.60 -18.66
CA SER A 39 11.79 4.42 -17.93
C SER A 39 11.61 3.59 -16.66
N ILE A 40 10.36 3.29 -16.28
CA ILE A 40 10.01 2.53 -15.07
C ILE A 40 9.04 1.40 -15.43
N THR A 41 9.31 0.21 -14.92
CA THR A 41 8.48 -0.99 -15.13
C THR A 41 7.37 -1.13 -14.09
N VAL A 42 7.67 -0.81 -12.83
CA VAL A 42 6.74 -0.97 -11.71
C VAL A 42 6.81 0.27 -10.82
N VAL A 43 5.65 0.83 -10.51
CA VAL A 43 5.50 1.93 -9.55
C VAL A 43 4.69 1.42 -8.37
N VAL A 44 5.20 1.66 -7.16
CA VAL A 44 4.51 1.35 -5.90
C VAL A 44 4.25 2.65 -5.16
N VAL A 45 2.99 2.87 -4.77
CA VAL A 45 2.58 4.03 -3.97
C VAL A 45 2.25 3.55 -2.56
N ASP A 46 3.04 3.99 -1.58
CA ASP A 46 2.85 3.71 -0.15
C ASP A 46 2.69 5.04 0.61
N SER A 47 1.51 5.44 1.10
CA SER A 47 0.19 4.79 1.03
C SER A 47 -0.86 5.77 0.50
N VAL A 48 -2.00 5.24 0.02
CA VAL A 48 -3.15 6.05 -0.41
C VAL A 48 -4.13 6.17 0.75
N SER A 49 -4.50 7.38 1.13
CA SER A 49 -5.54 7.64 2.13
C SER A 49 -6.54 8.68 1.65
N SER A 50 -7.82 8.53 2.02
CA SER A 50 -8.86 9.53 1.79
C SER A 50 -9.70 9.72 3.06
N SER A 51 -10.10 10.96 3.32
CA SER A 51 -10.94 11.36 4.47
C SER A 51 -12.37 10.82 4.39
N GLU A 52 -12.86 10.39 3.22
CA GLU A 52 -14.24 9.89 3.03
C GLU A 52 -14.53 8.56 3.74
N ILE A 53 -13.50 7.74 3.96
CA ILE A 53 -13.62 6.42 4.61
C ILE A 53 -14.22 6.53 6.02
N ARG A 54 -13.92 7.63 6.71
CA ARG A 54 -14.38 7.90 8.07
C ARG A 54 -15.91 7.98 8.17
N LYS A 55 -16.60 8.41 7.11
CA LYS A 55 -18.08 8.55 7.11
C LYS A 55 -18.81 7.22 6.87
N LYS A 56 -18.22 6.31 6.08
CA LYS A 56 -18.82 4.98 5.83
C LYS A 56 -18.73 4.08 7.06
N TYR A 57 -17.61 4.14 7.79
CA TYR A 57 -17.40 3.32 8.98
C TYR A 57 -18.49 3.52 10.05
N THR A 58 -18.93 4.76 10.26
CA THR A 58 -19.99 5.09 11.21
C THR A 58 -21.35 4.49 10.85
N ARG A 59 -21.65 4.35 9.55
CA ARG A 59 -22.93 3.78 9.09
C ARG A 59 -22.95 2.26 9.19
N THR A 60 -21.85 1.60 8.83
CA THR A 60 -21.80 0.13 8.85
C THR A 60 -21.70 -0.45 10.27
N PHE A 61 -21.12 0.30 11.22
CA PHE A 61 -21.09 -0.11 12.64
C PHE A 61 -22.49 -0.23 13.26
N LEU A 62 -23.45 0.56 12.80
CA LEU A 62 -24.85 0.52 13.25
C LEU A 62 -25.62 -0.68 12.69
N ASP A 63 -25.17 -1.26 11.57
CA ASP A 63 -25.88 -2.31 10.82
C ASP A 63 -25.29 -3.72 11.08
N GLY A 64 -24.35 -3.83 12.02
CA GLY A 64 -23.72 -5.12 12.41
C GLY A 64 -22.86 -5.77 11.33
N LYS A 65 -22.66 -5.14 10.16
CA LYS A 65 -21.83 -5.64 9.07
C LYS A 65 -20.44 -5.01 9.10
N SER A 66 -19.39 -5.84 9.01
CA SER A 66 -18.01 -5.38 8.90
C SER A 66 -17.60 -5.22 7.43
N ASP A 67 -18.13 -4.21 6.73
CA ASP A 67 -17.68 -3.93 5.36
C ASP A 67 -16.33 -3.19 5.41
N GLN A 68 -15.25 -3.90 5.09
CA GLN A 68 -13.95 -3.27 4.89
C GLN A 68 -14.00 -2.41 3.63
N VAL A 69 -13.68 -1.13 3.79
CA VAL A 69 -13.63 -0.17 2.69
C VAL A 69 -12.18 0.21 2.41
N THR A 70 -11.79 0.20 1.13
CA THR A 70 -10.46 0.65 0.68
C THR A 70 -10.47 2.16 0.45
N CYS A 71 -9.33 2.81 0.63
CA CYS A 71 -9.13 4.21 0.25
C CYS A 71 -9.26 4.44 -1.25
N GLY A 72 -9.48 5.69 -1.68
CA GLY A 72 -9.56 6.07 -3.09
C GLY A 72 -10.96 5.95 -3.71
N GLY A 73 -12.00 5.96 -2.87
CA GLY A 73 -13.39 5.90 -3.32
C GLY A 73 -13.71 4.58 -4.04
N ASN A 74 -14.59 4.64 -5.04
CA ASN A 74 -14.95 3.48 -5.85
C ASN A 74 -13.94 3.21 -6.98
N ALA A 75 -13.11 4.18 -7.34
CA ALA A 75 -12.22 4.07 -8.51
C ALA A 75 -11.21 2.93 -8.38
N LEU A 76 -10.51 2.83 -7.24
CA LEU A 76 -9.49 1.81 -7.05
C LEU A 76 -10.06 0.37 -7.15
N PRO A 77 -11.22 0.05 -6.55
CA PRO A 77 -11.93 -1.20 -6.82
C PRO A 77 -12.25 -1.47 -8.30
N PHE A 78 -12.55 -0.44 -9.11
CA PHE A 78 -12.89 -0.59 -10.52
C PHE A 78 -11.66 -0.75 -11.43
N TYR A 79 -10.57 -0.04 -11.16
CA TYR A 79 -9.36 -0.06 -12.01
C TYR A 79 -8.34 -1.14 -11.60
N ALA A 80 -8.39 -1.66 -10.37
CA ALA A 80 -7.45 -2.68 -9.93
C ALA A 80 -7.74 -4.03 -10.59
N ALA A 81 -6.77 -4.54 -11.35
CA ALA A 81 -6.83 -5.90 -11.89
C ALA A 81 -6.75 -6.97 -10.78
N VAL A 82 -5.98 -6.70 -9.72
CA VAL A 82 -5.80 -7.60 -8.57
C VAL A 82 -5.98 -6.80 -7.28
N ARG A 83 -6.77 -7.35 -6.35
CA ARG A 83 -6.97 -6.80 -5.01
C ARG A 83 -6.58 -7.86 -4.00
N MET A 84 -5.59 -7.55 -3.17
CA MET A 84 -5.09 -8.47 -2.16
C MET A 84 -5.45 -7.96 -0.76
N LYS A 85 -5.95 -8.87 0.09
CA LYS A 85 -6.29 -8.55 1.48
C LYS A 85 -5.21 -9.14 2.39
N LEU A 86 -4.30 -8.31 2.88
CA LEU A 86 -3.23 -8.72 3.78
C LEU A 86 -3.70 -8.65 5.24
N PHE A 87 -3.57 -9.75 5.97
CA PHE A 87 -3.84 -9.80 7.41
C PHE A 87 -2.87 -10.76 8.10
N LYS A 88 -2.38 -10.36 9.27
CA LYS A 88 -1.51 -11.18 10.09
C LYS A 88 -2.34 -12.22 10.84
N LYS A 89 -2.21 -13.50 10.46
CA LYS A 89 -2.97 -14.60 11.07
C LYS A 89 -2.41 -15.04 12.43
N ALA A 90 -1.09 -15.05 12.60
CA ALA A 90 -0.46 -15.56 13.81
C ALA A 90 0.94 -14.96 14.04
N LEU A 91 1.44 -15.08 15.25
CA LEU A 91 2.83 -14.82 15.62
C LEU A 91 3.57 -16.15 15.71
N LEU A 92 4.67 -16.31 14.98
CA LEU A 92 5.55 -17.45 15.16
C LEU A 92 6.55 -17.13 16.27
N LYS A 93 6.45 -17.87 17.37
CA LYS A 93 7.37 -17.78 18.49
C LYS A 93 8.40 -18.91 18.36
N SER A 94 9.61 -18.58 17.92
CA SER A 94 10.77 -19.43 18.19
C SER A 94 11.20 -19.20 19.63
N ARG A 95 11.81 -20.20 20.27
CA ARG A 95 11.93 -20.37 21.74
C ARG A 95 12.13 -19.08 22.55
N ASP A 96 12.93 -18.11 22.06
CA ASP A 96 13.06 -16.76 22.66
C ASP A 96 12.98 -15.58 21.66
N LYS A 97 12.53 -15.79 20.42
CA LYS A 97 12.40 -14.74 19.40
C LYS A 97 11.04 -14.78 18.69
N LEU A 98 10.31 -13.66 18.75
CA LEU A 98 9.10 -13.43 17.97
C LEU A 98 9.49 -13.09 16.52
N LEU A 99 9.09 -13.93 15.58
CA LEU A 99 9.21 -13.67 14.15
C LEU A 99 7.81 -13.44 13.56
N VAL A 100 7.65 -12.39 12.77
CA VAL A 100 6.37 -12.00 12.15
C VAL A 100 6.34 -12.53 10.72
N LEU A 101 5.40 -13.43 10.39
CA LEU A 101 5.08 -13.75 8.99
C LEU A 101 3.78 -13.03 8.58
N GLY A 102 3.83 -12.35 7.44
CA GLY A 102 2.65 -11.91 6.69
C GLY A 102 2.27 -12.98 5.66
N SER A 103 0.99 -13.34 5.59
CA SER A 103 0.49 -14.27 4.56
C SER A 103 0.30 -13.52 3.24
N VAL A 104 0.88 -14.05 2.14
CA VAL A 104 0.57 -13.62 0.76
C VAL A 104 -0.83 -14.07 0.38
#